data_AF-A0A1I5E3U7-F1
#
_entry.id   AF-A0A1I5E3U7-F1
#
_cell.length_a   1.000
_cell.length_b   1.000
_cell.length_c   1.000
_cell.angle_alpha   90.00
_cell.angle_beta   90.00
_cell.angle_gamma   90.00
#
_symmetry.space_group_name_H-M   'P 1'
#
loop_
_entity.id
_entity.type
_entity.pdbx_description
1 polymer ?
#
loop_
_entity_poly.entity_id
_entity_poly.type
_entity_poly.pdbx_seq_one_letter_code
_entity_poly.pdbx_strand_id
1 'polypeptide(L)' 'MNNHEEHIMQFSCYSHLPEQLRAVRKPFRETAERVIDELPRNPERITALRKLLEAKDAAVRALVAN' A
#
# COMPACT_ATOMS: atom_id res chain seq x y z
N MET A 1 -0.20 -5.28 -24.14
CA MET A 1 -0.53 -5.94 -22.88
C MET A 1 0.43 -5.36 -21.84
N ASN A 2 0.13 -4.16 -21.33
CA ASN A 2 1.09 -3.41 -20.53
C ASN A 2 0.98 -3.84 -19.08
N ASN A 3 1.81 -4.81 -18.72
CA ASN A 3 2.01 -5.31 -17.37
C ASN A 3 2.80 -4.28 -16.55
N HIS A 4 2.24 -3.08 -16.37
CA HIS A 4 2.78 -2.02 -15.53
C HIS A 4 2.00 -1.99 -14.22
N GLU A 5 1.97 -3.11 -13.51
CA GLU A 5 1.71 -3.04 -12.08
C GLU A 5 2.79 -2.12 -11.49
N GLU A 6 2.38 -1.05 -10.82
CA GLU A 6 3.31 -0.21 -10.06
C GLU A 6 4.10 -1.15 -9.16
N HIS A 7 5.42 -1.23 -9.34
CA HIS A 7 6.28 -2.23 -8.68
C HIS A 7 6.11 -2.22 -7.16
N ILE A 8 5.65 -1.10 -6.61
CA ILE A 8 5.37 -0.91 -5.18
C ILE A 8 4.16 -1.72 -4.67
N MET A 9 3.22 -2.08 -5.55
CA MET A 9 2.03 -2.86 -5.21
C MET A 9 2.36 -4.32 -4.86
N GLN A 10 3.52 -4.84 -5.26
CA GLN A 10 4.00 -6.16 -4.86
C GLN A 10 4.15 -6.29 -3.33
N PHE A 11 4.34 -5.16 -2.62
CA PHE A 11 4.45 -5.11 -1.16
C PHE A 11 3.09 -4.98 -0.44
N SER A 12 1.99 -5.01 -1.20
CA SER A 12 0.61 -4.87 -0.71
C SER A 12 -0.12 -6.22 -0.59
N CYS A 13 0.55 -7.35 -0.84
CA CYS A 13 -0.01 -8.67 -0.58
C CYS A 13 -0.15 -8.92 0.93
N TYR A 14 -1.36 -9.27 1.38
CA TYR A 14 -1.71 -9.47 2.80
C TYR A 14 -2.64 -10.66 3.05
N SER A 15 -2.98 -11.44 2.01
CA SER A 15 -3.95 -12.54 2.08
C SER A 15 -3.53 -13.67 3.02
N HIS A 16 -2.22 -13.86 3.22
CA HIS A 16 -1.65 -14.86 4.13
C HIS A 16 -1.54 -14.39 5.59
N LEU A 17 -1.87 -13.13 5.89
CA LEU A 17 -1.67 -12.57 7.22
C LEU A 17 -2.86 -12.86 8.17
N PRO A 18 -2.60 -12.94 9.48
CA PRO A 18 -3.63 -12.91 10.53
C PRO A 18 -4.63 -11.76 10.34
N GLU A 19 -5.87 -11.98 10.75
CA GLU A 19 -6.99 -11.06 10.49
C GLU A 19 -6.73 -9.63 10.98
N GLN A 20 -6.13 -9.48 12.17
CA GLN A 20 -5.78 -8.17 12.74
C GLN A 20 -4.76 -7.41 11.89
N LEU A 21 -3.75 -8.11 11.35
CA LEU A 21 -2.75 -7.51 10.46
C LEU A 21 -3.36 -7.14 9.11
N ARG A 22 -4.32 -7.94 8.63
CA ARG A 22 -5.06 -7.65 7.41
C ARG A 22 -5.91 -6.39 7.56
N ALA A 23 -6.60 -6.24 8.69
CA ALA A 23 -7.42 -5.07 8.99
C ALA A 23 -6.61 -3.77 8.98
N VAL A 24 -5.41 -3.76 9.57
CA VAL A 24 -4.52 -2.57 9.57
C VAL A 24 -4.00 -2.25 8.17
N ARG A 25 -3.69 -3.27 7.34
CA ARG A 25 -3.11 -3.09 6.01
C ARG A 25 -4.11 -2.71 4.92
N LYS A 26 -5.36 -3.15 5.04
CA LYS A 26 -6.44 -2.94 4.06
C LYS A 26 -6.59 -1.47 3.59
N PRO A 27 -6.75 -0.47 4.48
CA PRO A 27 -6.98 0.91 4.04
C PRO A 27 -5.81 1.48 3.22
N PHE A 28 -4.57 1.07 3.50
CA PHE A 28 -3.40 1.52 2.74
C PHE A 28 -3.38 0.95 1.32
N ARG A 29 -3.81 -0.30 1.13
CA ARG A 29 -3.93 -0.90 -0.20
C ARG A 29 -5.03 -0.22 -1.01
N GLU A 30 -6.21 -0.08 -0.44
CA GLU A 30 -7.34 0.57 -1.12
C GLU A 30 -6.98 2.00 -1.51
N THR A 31 -6.28 2.74 -0.64
CA THR A 31 -5.81 4.10 -0.96
C THR A 31 -4.77 4.09 -2.08
N ALA A 32 -3.83 3.13 -2.08
CA ALA A 32 -2.84 3.01 -3.15
C ALA A 32 -3.47 2.67 -4.51
N GLU A 33 -4.49 1.79 -4.53
CA GLU A 33 -5.28 1.48 -5.73
C GLU A 33 -5.96 2.75 -6.28
N ARG A 34 -6.60 3.53 -5.41
CA ARG A 34 -7.20 4.83 -5.82
C ARG A 34 -6.18 5.83 -6.36
N VAL A 35 -4.98 5.91 -5.76
CA VAL A 35 -3.90 6.77 -6.27
C VAL A 35 -3.47 6.36 -7.68
N ILE A 36 -3.48 5.05 -8.00
CA ILE A 36 -3.12 4.55 -9.33
C ILE A 36 -4.24 4.82 -10.34
N ASP A 37 -5.48 4.56 -9.94
CA ASP A 37 -6.66 4.64 -10.80
C ASP A 37 -7.09 6.08 -11.08
N GLU A 38 -6.99 6.97 -10.09
CA GLU A 38 -7.53 8.32 -10.15
C GLU A 38 -6.49 9.39 -10.54
N LEU A 39 -5.18 9.12 -10.37
CA LEU A 39 -4.13 10.14 -10.56
C LEU A 39 -3.19 9.86 -11.75
N PRO A 40 -2.78 10.90 -12.50
CA PRO A 40 -1.86 10.75 -13.62
C PRO A 40 -0.48 10.28 -13.15
N ARG A 41 0.22 9.56 -14.02
CA ARG A 41 1.59 9.11 -13.76
C ARG A 41 2.56 10.28 -13.79
N ASN A 42 2.95 10.75 -12.61
CA ASN A 42 3.93 11.81 -12.42
C ASN A 42 4.81 11.51 -11.18
N PRO A 43 5.87 12.31 -10.93
CA PRO A 43 6.73 12.11 -9.77
C PRO A 43 5.98 12.13 -8.43
N GLU A 44 4.94 12.97 -8.31
CA GLU A 44 4.13 13.07 -7.09
C GLU A 44 3.32 11.81 -6.81
N ARG A 45 2.81 11.12 -7.83
CA ARG A 45 2.14 9.82 -7.67
C ARG A 45 3.10 8.79 -7.08
N ILE A 46 4.33 8.73 -7.59
CA ILE A 46 5.36 7.83 -7.07
C ILE A 46 5.69 8.18 -5.61
N THR A 47 5.81 9.47 -5.29
CA THR A 47 6.00 9.95 -3.92
C THR A 47 4.85 9.56 -3.00
N ALA A 48 3.60 9.74 -3.44
CA ALA A 48 2.41 9.35 -2.68
C ALA A 48 2.39 7.85 -2.37
N LEU A 49 2.66 7.01 -3.38
CA LEU A 49 2.71 5.55 -3.20
C LEU A 49 3.81 5.11 -2.22
N ARG A 50 5.01 5.74 -2.28
CA ARG A 50 6.10 5.48 -1.32
C ARG A 50 5.70 5.85 0.11
N LYS A 51 5.06 7.01 0.29
CA LYS A 51 4.57 7.46 1.60
C LYS A 51 3.50 6.53 2.15
N LEU A 52 2.58 6.03 1.32
CA LEU A 52 1.59 5.05 1.73
C LEU A 52 2.23 3.73 2.19
N LEU A 53 3.28 3.29 1.50
CA LEU A 53 4.04 2.09 1.90
C LEU A 53 4.70 2.27 3.28
N GLU A 54 5.40 3.39 3.49
CA GLU A 54 6.03 3.71 4.77
C GLU A 54 5.01 3.82 5.91
N ALA A 55 3.88 4.47 5.66
CA ALA A 55 2.81 4.63 6.64
C ALA A 55 2.16 3.28 7.02
N LYS A 56 1.96 2.39 6.03
CA LYS A 56 1.48 1.02 6.27
C LYS A 56 2.43 0.25 7.18
N ASP A 57 3.73 0.29 6.91
CA ASP A 57 4.72 -0.41 7.72
C ASP A 57 4.80 0.17 9.15
N ALA A 58 4.69 1.49 9.32
CA ALA A 58 4.59 2.13 10.63
C ALA A 58 3.34 1.67 11.40
N ALA A 59 2.18 1.58 10.75
CA ALA A 59 0.95 1.11 11.37
C ALA A 59 1.05 -0.37 11.79
N VAL A 60 1.68 -1.23 10.97
CA VAL A 60 1.95 -2.62 11.34
C VAL A 60 2.88 -2.69 12.55
N ARG A 61 3.98 -1.92 12.58
CA ARG A 61 4.88 -1.86 13.73
C ARG A 61 4.15 -1.41 15.00
N ALA A 62 3.26 -0.43 14.89
CA ALA A 62 2.45 0.03 16.03
C ALA A 62 1.53 -1.07 16.58
N LEU A 63 0.97 -1.93 15.72
CA LEU A 63 0.14 -3.05 16.15
C LEU A 63 0.93 -4.16 16.87
N VAL A 64 2.16 -4.45 16.43
CA VAL A 64 2.96 -5.58 16.96
C VAL A 64 3.95 -5.20 18.07
N ALA A 65 4.18 -3.90 18.30
CA ALA A 65 5.04 -3.40 19.36
C ALA A 65 4.36 -3.36 20.74
N ASN A 66 3.12 -3.85 20.81
CA ASN A 66 2.27 -3.92 22.01
C ASN A 66 2.09 -5.37 22.46
#